data_AF-A0A6P0ZXY6-F1
#
_entry.id   AF-A0A6P0ZXY6-F1
#
_cell.length_a   1.000
_cell.length_b   1.000
_cell.length_c   1.000
_cell.angle_alpha   90.00
_cell.angle_beta   90.00
_cell.angle_gamma   90.00
#
_symmetry.space_group_name_H-M   'P 1'
#
loop_
_entity.id
_entity.type
_entity.pdbx_description
1 polymer ?
#
loop_
_entity_poly.entity_id
_entity_poly.type
_entity_poly.pdbx_seq_one_letter_code
_entity_poly.pdbx_strand_id
1 'polypeptide(L)' 'MNSSSIKQHSYLIIGGTTKAATTSLFYYLADHPQVCTSNLKEIRFFLDKDYPEASNYRYEDGL' A
#
# COMPACT_ATOMS: atom_id res chain seq x y z
N MET A 1 -3.46 22.19 11.84
CA MET A 1 -3.32 21.38 10.61
C MET A 1 -4.61 21.52 9.81
N ASN A 2 -4.56 22.12 8.61
CA ASN A 2 -5.75 22.32 7.79
C ASN A 2 -6.26 20.96 7.28
N SER A 3 -7.42 20.53 7.77
CA SER A 3 -8.08 19.24 7.46
C SER A 3 -8.47 19.10 5.97
N SER A 4 -8.44 20.18 5.20
CA SER A 4 -8.88 20.26 3.81
C SER A 4 -7.99 19.53 2.79
N SER A 5 -6.70 19.29 3.09
CA SER A 5 -5.75 18.73 2.10
C SER A 5 -5.91 17.23 1.83
N ILE A 6 -6.43 16.46 2.80
CA ILE A 6 -6.53 14.99 2.68
C ILE A 6 -7.70 14.60 1.76
N LYS A 7 -8.75 15.43 1.67
CA LYS A 7 -9.90 15.19 0.77
C LYS A 7 -9.58 15.32 -0.72
N GLN A 8 -8.42 15.88 -1.08
CA GLN A 8 -8.11 16.22 -2.47
C GLN A 8 -7.58 15.02 -3.27
N HIS A 9 -7.11 13.96 -2.60
CA HIS A 9 -6.48 12.81 -3.27
C HIS A 9 -7.34 11.56 -3.11
N SER A 10 -7.42 10.76 -4.18
CA SER A 10 -8.02 9.43 -4.15
C SER A 10 -6.97 8.41 -3.75
N TYR A 11 -7.33 7.52 -2.84
CA TYR A 11 -6.45 6.46 -2.34
C TYR A 11 -6.96 5.08 -2.76
N LEU A 12 -6.05 4.16 -3.07
CA LEU A 12 -6.35 2.80 -3.49
C LEU A 12 -5.42 1.81 -2.78
N ILE A 13 -5.98 0.71 -2.28
CA ILE A 13 -5.22 -0.41 -1.71
C ILE A 13 -5.47 -1.66 -2.58
N ILE A 14 -4.40 -2.25 -3.12
CA ILE A 14 -4.46 -3.55 -3.80
C ILE A 14 -4.35 -4.64 -2.73
N GLY A 15 -5.50 -5.08 -2.20
CA GLY A 15 -5.58 -6.01 -1.08
C GLY A 15 -5.30 -7.49 -1.40
N GLY A 16 -5.18 -7.86 -2.68
CA GLY A 16 -4.97 -9.26 -3.09
C GLY A 16 -5.87 -9.71 -4.25
N THR A 17 -6.02 -11.01 -4.48
CA THR A 17 -5.42 -12.14 -3.72
C THR A 17 -4.07 -12.59 -4.29
N THR A 18 -3.36 -13.43 -3.56
CA THR A 18 -2.11 -14.05 -4.02
C THR A 18 -2.37 -14.81 -5.32
N LYS A 19 -1.41 -14.76 -6.25
CA LYS A 19 -1.50 -15.38 -7.58
C LYS A 19 -2.62 -14.84 -8.49
N ALA A 20 -3.29 -13.74 -8.14
CA ALA A 20 -4.27 -13.05 -8.99
C ALA A 20 -3.66 -11.86 -9.77
N ALA A 21 -2.40 -11.98 -10.21
CA ALA A 21 -1.70 -10.96 -11.02
C ALA A 21 -1.60 -9.54 -10.40
N THR A 22 -1.67 -9.43 -9.07
CA THR A 22 -1.54 -8.14 -8.36
C THR A 22 -0.19 -7.44 -8.59
N THR A 23 0.87 -8.22 -8.87
CA THR A 23 2.17 -7.67 -9.28
C THR A 23 2.07 -6.88 -10.58
N SER A 24 1.47 -7.47 -11.62
CA SER A 24 1.31 -6.80 -12.92
C SER A 24 0.43 -5.57 -12.79
N LEU A 25 -0.70 -5.68 -12.07
CA LEU A 25 -1.59 -4.55 -11.81
C LEU A 25 -0.87 -3.38 -11.12
N PHE A 26 -0.04 -3.67 -10.11
CA PHE A 26 0.73 -2.64 -9.40
C PHE A 26 1.66 -1.88 -10.34
N TYR A 27 2.42 -2.58 -11.19
CA TYR A 27 3.34 -1.92 -12.13
C TYR A 27 2.62 -1.18 -13.24
N TYR A 28 1.53 -1.72 -13.79
CA TYR A 28 0.75 -1.01 -14.82
C TYR A 28 0.10 0.27 -14.30
N LEU A 29 -0.33 0.29 -13.03
CA LEU A 29 -0.80 1.52 -12.40
C LEU A 29 0.35 2.50 -12.13
N ALA A 30 1.54 1.99 -11.77
CA ALA A 30 2.72 2.83 -11.54
C ALA A 30 3.18 3.59 -12.79
N ASP A 31 2.94 3.04 -13.98
CA ASP A 31 3.28 3.70 -15.25
C ASP A 31 2.37 4.89 -15.58
N HIS A 32 1.26 5.08 -14.86
CA HIS A 32 0.34 6.19 -15.11
C HIS A 32 0.80 7.47 -14.38
N PRO A 33 0.95 8.63 -15.07
CA PRO A 33 1.58 9.83 -14.53
C PRO A 33 0.84 10.46 -13.33
N GLN A 34 -0.44 10.16 -13.17
CA GLN A 34 -1.24 10.66 -12.04
C GLN A 34 -1.28 9.70 -10.85
N VAL A 35 -0.65 8.53 -10.97
CA VAL A 35 -0.59 7.55 -9.89
C VAL A 35 0.75 7.71 -9.17
N CYS A 36 0.67 7.86 -7.85
CA CYS A 36 1.83 7.78 -6.97
C CYS A 36 1.76 6.43 -6.24
N THR A 37 2.64 5.50 -6.58
CA THR A 37 2.73 4.20 -5.92
C THR A 37 3.65 4.25 -4.70
N SER A 38 3.59 3.22 -3.86
CA SER A 38 4.53 3.03 -2.78
C SER A 38 5.91 2.59 -3.28
N ASN A 39 6.97 2.93 -2.54
CA ASN A 39 8.34 2.52 -2.86
C ASN A 39 8.53 0.99 -2.88
N LEU A 40 7.78 0.28 -2.04
CA LEU A 40 7.81 -1.18 -1.94
C LEU A 40 6.43 -1.74 -2.29
N LYS A 41 6.39 -2.80 -3.11
CA LYS A 41 5.20 -3.63 -3.28
C LYS A 41 5.01 -4.50 -2.03
N GLU A 42 3.76 -4.74 -1.63
CA GLU A 42 3.42 -5.54 -0.43
C GLU A 42 4.00 -4.94 0.86
N ILE A 43 3.56 -3.73 1.20
CA ILE A 43 3.94 -3.02 2.44
C ILE A 43 3.58 -3.83 3.70
N ARG A 44 2.51 -4.65 3.63
CA ARG A 44 2.03 -5.52 4.73
C ARG A 44 1.73 -4.77 6.03
N PHE A 45 1.45 -3.47 5.94
CA PHE A 45 1.21 -2.60 7.09
C PHE A 45 0.02 -3.04 7.95
N PHE A 46 -1.06 -3.50 7.32
CA PHE A 46 -2.30 -3.90 8.01
C PHE A 46 -2.37 -5.39 8.38
N LEU A 47 -1.31 -6.18 8.15
CA LEU A 47 -1.32 -7.60 8.51
C LEU A 47 -1.05 -7.78 10.01
N ASP A 48 -1.51 -8.89 10.59
CA ASP A 48 -1.28 -9.21 12.00
C ASP A 48 0.20 -9.38 12.36
N LYS A 49 0.54 -9.19 13.64
CA LYS A 49 1.94 -9.25 14.12
C LYS A 49 2.55 -10.62 13.93
N ASP A 50 1.71 -11.64 14.01
CA ASP A 50 2.07 -13.03 13.87
C ASP A 50 2.08 -13.50 12.40
N TYR A 51 1.89 -12.58 11.44
CA TYR A 51 2.01 -12.93 10.03
C TYR A 51 3.45 -13.35 9.70
N PRO A 52 3.67 -14.50 9.04
CA PRO A 52 4.99 -15.12 8.91
C PRO A 52 6.00 -14.31 8.07
N GLU A 53 5.53 -13.34 7.30
CA GLU A 53 6.38 -12.47 6.47
C GLU A 53 6.63 -11.13 7.14
N ALA A 54 7.89 -10.68 7.10
CA ALA A 54 8.28 -9.38 7.60
C ALA A 54 7.56 -8.23 6.87
N SER A 55 7.23 -7.18 7.62
CA SER A 55 6.78 -5.88 7.12
C SER A 55 7.79 -4.81 7.49
N ASN A 56 8.37 -4.18 6.47
CA ASN A 56 9.39 -3.12 6.64
C ASN A 56 8.84 -1.82 7.27
N TYR A 57 7.52 -1.69 7.37
CA TYR A 57 6.84 -0.48 7.83
C TYR A 57 5.97 -0.74 9.06
N ARG A 58 6.15 -1.89 9.71
CA ARG A 58 5.46 -2.21 10.94
C ARG A 58 6.05 -1.37 12.06
N TYR A 59 5.26 -0.44 12.61
CA TYR A 59 5.60 0.19 13.87
C TYR A 59 5.37 -0.83 14.98
N GLU A 60 6.33 -0.98 15.90
CA GLU A 60 6.28 -1.95 17.00
C GLU A 60 4.99 -1.84 17.84
N ASP A 61 4.42 -0.62 17.91
CA ASP A 61 3.28 -0.28 18.78
C ASP A 61 2.13 0.47 18.08
N GLY A 62 2.10 0.55 16.75
CA GLY A 62 1.01 1.22 16.01
C GLY A 62 0.83 2.72 16.34
N LEU A 63 1.87 3.38 16.84
CA LEU A 63 1.94 4.80 17.19
C LEU A 63 3.15 5.47 16.53
#